data_AF-A0A318D3Z0-F1
#
_entry.id   AF-A0A318D3Z0-F1
#
_cell.length_a   1.000
_cell.length_b   1.000
_cell.length_c   1.000
_cell.angle_alpha   90.00
_cell.angle_beta   90.00
_cell.angle_gamma   90.00
#
_symmetry.space_group_name_H-M   'P 1'
#
loop_
_entity.id
_entity.type
_entity.pdbx_description
1 polymer ?
#
loop_
_entity_poly.entity_id
_entity_poly.type
_entity_poly.pdbx_seq_one_letter_code
_entity_poly.pdbx_strand_id
1 'polypeptide(L)'
;MKEFIDIEKGRLQAIFEPFNKGGSWMSLFEPGREPVRLGLIDGYTVIRVAPHFDAKGEMKRIDFWLLFKSVGYDEGFQHAHTVKVIRWSQDDTYLLDIVDDRNRRYHIELIFPDQEPALASDWKRWRRYKVENRDRFERIDAEILTEHVRIAEEWE
;
A
#
# COMPACT_ATOMS: atom_id res chain seq x y z
N MET A 1 -18.65 9.41 -13.99
CA MET A 1 -17.27 8.86 -14.07
C MET A 1 -16.43 9.28 -12.88
N LYS A 2 -16.22 10.58 -12.63
CA LYS A 2 -15.47 11.06 -11.44
C LYS A 2 -16.02 10.52 -10.11
N GLU A 3 -17.32 10.67 -9.88
CA GLU A 3 -17.97 10.17 -8.66
C GLU A 3 -17.80 8.66 -8.46
N PHE A 4 -17.89 7.88 -9.54
CA PHE A 4 -17.64 6.44 -9.50
C PHE A 4 -16.18 6.13 -9.11
N ILE A 5 -15.22 6.84 -9.70
CA ILE A 5 -13.79 6.70 -9.37
C ILE A 5 -13.54 7.03 -7.90
N ASP A 6 -14.16 8.08 -7.37
CA ASP A 6 -14.01 8.49 -5.98
C ASP A 6 -14.58 7.44 -5.00
N ILE A 7 -15.75 6.87 -5.33
CA ILE A 7 -16.37 5.76 -4.57
C ILE A 7 -15.46 4.53 -4.57
N GLU A 8 -14.97 4.11 -5.74
CA GLU A 8 -14.10 2.94 -5.86
C GLU A 8 -12.76 3.16 -5.17
N LYS A 9 -12.20 4.37 -5.24
CA LYS A 9 -10.99 4.74 -4.48
C LYS A 9 -11.21 4.59 -2.98
N GLY A 10 -12.35 5.07 -2.47
CA GLY A 10 -12.72 4.88 -1.05
C GLY A 10 -12.86 3.41 -0.68
N ARG A 11 -13.57 2.63 -1.51
CA ARG A 11 -13.76 1.18 -1.29
C ARG A 11 -12.43 0.42 -1.28
N LEU A 12 -11.54 0.72 -2.23
CA LEU A 12 -10.21 0.11 -2.29
C LEU A 12 -9.33 0.54 -1.10
N GLN A 13 -9.38 1.82 -0.72
CA GLN A 13 -8.64 2.33 0.43
C GLN A 13 -9.07 1.66 1.74
N ALA A 14 -10.37 1.32 1.89
CA ALA A 14 -10.91 0.66 3.07
C ALA A 14 -10.28 -0.73 3.31
N ILE A 15 -9.88 -1.44 2.26
CA ILE A 15 -9.20 -2.75 2.36
C ILE A 15 -7.89 -2.62 3.16
N PHE A 16 -7.19 -1.50 3.02
CA PHE A 16 -5.90 -1.26 3.66
C PHE A 16 -6.00 -0.67 5.08
N GLU A 17 -7.20 -0.27 5.53
CA GLU A 17 -7.37 0.36 6.84
C GLU A 17 -6.89 -0.49 8.02
N PRO A 18 -7.19 -1.80 8.10
CA PRO A 18 -6.70 -2.64 9.20
C PRO A 18 -5.16 -2.63 9.25
N PHE A 19 -4.51 -2.73 8.09
CA PHE A 19 -3.06 -2.76 7.97
C PHE A 19 -2.42 -1.41 8.36
N ASN A 20 -3.03 -0.30 7.97
CA ASN A 20 -2.59 1.05 8.35
C ASN A 20 -2.72 1.32 9.87
N LYS A 21 -3.74 0.73 10.52
CA LYS A 21 -4.02 0.91 11.95
C LYS A 21 -3.21 -0.05 12.83
N GLY A 22 -3.26 -1.34 12.50
CA GLY A 22 -2.62 -2.43 13.24
C GLY A 22 -1.13 -2.60 12.96
N GLY A 23 -0.65 -2.08 11.82
CA GLY A 23 0.67 -2.35 11.30
C GLY A 23 0.69 -3.66 10.52
N SER A 24 1.53 -3.70 9.50
CA SER A 24 1.72 -4.88 8.67
C SER A 24 3.19 -5.06 8.30
N TRP A 25 3.51 -6.25 7.81
CA TRP A 25 4.74 -6.48 7.08
C TRP A 25 4.43 -7.03 5.69
N MET A 26 5.41 -6.92 4.79
CA MET A 26 5.23 -7.31 3.40
C MET A 26 6.38 -8.16 2.87
N SER A 27 6.05 -9.14 2.02
CA SER A 27 6.99 -9.91 1.21
C SER A 27 6.70 -9.75 -0.28
N LEU A 28 7.76 -9.71 -1.07
CA LEU A 28 7.74 -9.63 -2.53
C LEU A 28 8.11 -10.98 -3.13
N PHE A 29 7.25 -11.47 -4.01
CA PHE A 29 7.46 -12.65 -4.84
C PHE A 29 7.56 -12.20 -6.29
N GLU A 30 8.79 -12.18 -6.82
CA GLU A 30 9.06 -11.85 -8.21
C GLU A 30 9.31 -13.14 -9.02
N PRO A 31 8.68 -13.32 -10.20
CA PRO A 31 8.89 -14.53 -11.01
C PRO A 31 10.37 -14.79 -11.30
N GLY A 32 10.83 -16.00 -10.97
CA GLY A 32 12.22 -16.42 -11.19
C GLY A 32 13.22 -15.88 -10.16
N ARG A 33 12.76 -15.28 -9.05
CA ARG A 33 13.61 -14.83 -7.94
C ARG A 33 13.13 -15.43 -6.62
N GLU A 34 14.07 -15.53 -5.67
CA GLU A 34 13.74 -15.88 -4.29
C GLU A 34 12.85 -14.80 -3.65
N PRO A 35 11.86 -15.19 -2.80
CA PRO A 35 11.04 -14.23 -2.08
C PRO A 35 11.87 -13.32 -1.18
N VAL A 36 11.53 -12.03 -1.16
CA VAL A 36 12.22 -11.02 -0.34
C VAL A 36 11.25 -10.42 0.67
N ARG A 37 11.63 -10.41 1.95
CA ARG A 37 10.87 -9.68 2.98
C ARG A 37 11.23 -8.20 2.89
N LEU A 38 10.24 -7.36 2.57
CA LEU A 38 10.38 -5.90 2.48
C LEU A 38 10.33 -5.22 3.86
N GLY A 39 9.91 -5.96 4.89
CA GLY A 39 9.89 -5.49 6.27
C GLY A 39 8.55 -4.90 6.70
N LEU A 40 8.58 -4.07 7.74
CA LEU A 40 7.41 -3.39 8.28
C LEU A 40 6.96 -2.24 7.37
N ILE A 41 5.66 -2.07 7.22
CA ILE A 41 5.05 -1.05 6.36
C ILE A 41 4.32 -0.03 7.22
N ASP A 42 4.63 1.25 7.02
CA ASP A 42 3.98 2.37 7.68
C ASP A 42 2.52 2.54 7.27
N GLY A 43 2.27 2.37 5.99
CA GLY A 43 0.93 2.41 5.46
C GLY A 43 0.86 2.40 3.96
N TYR A 44 -0.39 2.28 3.51
CA TYR A 44 -0.81 2.16 2.13
C TYR A 44 -1.82 3.25 1.79
N THR A 45 -1.66 3.87 0.63
CA THR A 45 -2.55 4.90 0.11
C THR A 45 -2.87 4.59 -1.35
N VAL A 46 -4.15 4.39 -1.65
CA VAL A 46 -4.61 4.31 -3.04
C VAL A 46 -4.55 5.73 -3.60
N ILE A 47 -3.71 5.96 -4.60
CA ILE A 47 -3.45 7.30 -5.14
C ILE A 47 -4.18 7.55 -6.46
N ARG A 48 -4.35 6.51 -7.30
CA ARG A 48 -5.08 6.57 -8.58
C ARG A 48 -5.92 5.31 -8.78
N VAL A 49 -7.06 5.44 -9.46
CA VAL A 49 -7.94 4.32 -9.84
C VAL A 49 -8.30 4.45 -11.32
N ALA A 50 -8.24 3.34 -12.05
CA ALA A 50 -8.57 3.24 -13.47
C ALA A 50 -9.52 2.05 -13.72
N PRO A 51 -10.83 2.29 -13.85
CA PRO A 51 -11.79 1.27 -14.22
C PRO A 51 -11.71 0.95 -15.72
N HIS A 52 -11.83 -0.33 -16.06
CA HIS A 52 -11.88 -0.83 -17.44
C HIS A 52 -13.28 -1.35 -17.75
N PHE A 53 -13.87 -0.84 -18.82
CA PHE A 53 -15.21 -1.22 -19.29
C PHE A 53 -15.12 -1.95 -20.61
N ASP A 54 -16.04 -2.89 -20.85
CA ASP A 54 -16.21 -3.49 -22.17
C ASP A 54 -17.04 -2.62 -23.13
N ALA A 55 -17.22 -3.09 -24.36
CA ALA A 55 -18.00 -2.40 -25.39
C ALA A 55 -19.48 -2.21 -25.03
N LYS A 56 -20.00 -2.92 -24.02
CA LYS A 56 -21.38 -2.77 -23.51
C LYS A 56 -21.45 -1.82 -22.31
N GLY A 57 -20.32 -1.29 -21.85
CA GLY A 57 -20.23 -0.44 -20.67
C GLY A 57 -20.20 -1.22 -19.36
N GLU A 58 -20.01 -2.54 -19.37
CA GLU A 58 -19.85 -3.33 -18.16
C GLU A 58 -18.40 -3.25 -17.67
N MET A 59 -18.24 -3.00 -16.37
CA MET A 59 -16.92 -2.99 -15.74
C MET A 59 -16.33 -4.41 -15.71
N LYS A 60 -15.11 -4.56 -16.26
CA LYS A 60 -14.37 -5.84 -16.28
C LYS A 60 -13.33 -5.94 -15.18
N ARG A 61 -12.64 -4.85 -14.90
CA ARG A 61 -11.64 -4.78 -13.82
C ARG A 61 -11.40 -3.34 -13.39
N ILE A 62 -10.78 -3.20 -12.23
CA ILE A 62 -10.27 -1.92 -11.73
C ILE A 62 -8.79 -2.11 -11.46
N ASP A 63 -7.98 -1.36 -12.19
CA ASP A 63 -6.56 -1.19 -11.87
C ASP A 63 -6.44 -0.01 -10.89
N PHE A 64 -5.50 -0.06 -9.96
CA PHE A 64 -5.24 1.05 -9.06
C PHE A 64 -3.76 1.19 -8.72
N TRP A 65 -3.33 2.40 -8.42
CA TRP A 65 -1.97 2.68 -8.00
C TRP A 65 -1.95 2.80 -6.49
N LEU A 66 -1.10 1.99 -5.88
CA LEU A 66 -0.91 1.93 -4.45
C LEU A 66 0.45 2.52 -4.11
N LEU A 67 0.44 3.61 -3.35
CA LEU A 67 1.61 4.08 -2.62
C LEU A 67 1.71 3.24 -1.34
N PHE A 68 2.88 2.68 -1.07
CA PHE A 68 3.22 2.16 0.26
C PHE A 68 4.54 2.74 0.74
N LYS A 69 4.65 2.91 2.06
CA LYS A 69 5.85 3.43 2.73
C LYS A 69 6.35 2.39 3.72
N SER A 70 7.61 1.98 3.62
CA SER A 70 8.24 1.14 4.63
C SER A 70 8.52 1.95 5.91
N VAL A 71 8.57 1.29 7.06
CA VAL A 71 9.04 1.91 8.31
C VAL A 71 10.46 2.48 8.09
N GLY A 72 10.71 3.70 8.58
CA GLY A 72 11.96 4.43 8.33
C GLY A 72 11.96 5.31 7.08
N TYR A 73 10.80 5.55 6.46
CA TYR A 73 10.74 6.37 5.24
C TYR A 73 11.17 7.83 5.42
N ASP A 74 11.35 8.31 6.65
CA ASP A 74 11.94 9.63 6.90
C ASP A 74 13.45 9.71 6.61
N GLU A 75 14.08 8.56 6.32
CA GLU A 75 15.49 8.44 5.89
C GLU A 75 15.67 8.61 4.36
N GLY A 76 14.58 8.62 3.58
CA GLY A 76 14.64 8.96 2.16
C GLY A 76 13.56 8.31 1.29
N PHE A 77 13.41 8.84 0.07
CA PHE A 77 12.40 8.42 -0.90
C PHE A 77 12.51 6.95 -1.33
N GLN A 78 13.67 6.30 -1.17
CA GLN A 78 13.86 4.88 -1.50
C GLN A 78 12.97 3.93 -0.68
N HIS A 79 12.33 4.42 0.39
CA HIS A 79 11.43 3.66 1.24
C HIS A 79 9.94 3.88 0.91
N ALA A 80 9.64 4.69 -0.11
CA ALA A 80 8.30 4.90 -0.62
C ALA A 80 8.20 4.35 -2.04
N HIS A 81 7.12 3.63 -2.33
CA HIS A 81 6.97 2.92 -3.59
C HIS A 81 5.55 3.05 -4.13
N THR A 82 5.42 3.30 -5.44
CA THR A 82 4.16 3.17 -6.16
C THR A 82 4.15 1.88 -6.96
N VAL A 83 3.05 1.12 -6.87
CA VAL A 83 2.81 -0.07 -7.70
C VAL A 83 1.44 0.01 -8.38
N LYS A 84 1.36 -0.42 -9.64
CA LYS A 84 0.10 -0.55 -10.38
C LYS A 84 -0.50 -1.93 -10.11
N VAL A 85 -1.49 -1.99 -9.24
CA VAL A 85 -2.20 -3.22 -8.87
C VAL A 85 -3.26 -3.54 -9.91
N ILE A 86 -3.15 -4.72 -10.51
CA ILE A 86 -4.08 -5.23 -11.55
C ILE A 86 -4.96 -6.37 -11.03
N ARG A 87 -4.62 -6.93 -9.87
CA ARG A 87 -5.36 -7.98 -9.19
C ARG A 87 -5.06 -7.94 -7.71
N TRP A 88 -6.04 -8.29 -6.89
CA TRP A 88 -5.84 -8.49 -5.47
C TRP A 88 -6.81 -9.56 -4.98
N SER A 89 -6.46 -10.21 -3.87
CA SER A 89 -7.28 -11.20 -3.20
C SER A 89 -7.06 -11.10 -1.69
N GLN A 90 -8.14 -11.32 -0.96
CA GLN A 90 -8.14 -11.31 0.49
C GLN A 90 -8.86 -12.58 0.94
N ASP A 91 -8.08 -13.60 1.30
CA ASP A 91 -8.60 -14.90 1.72
C ASP A 91 -9.05 -14.88 3.20
N ASP A 92 -8.42 -14.02 4.01
CA ASP A 92 -8.78 -13.75 5.40
C ASP A 92 -8.55 -12.26 5.72
N THR A 93 -9.21 -11.76 6.76
CA THR A 93 -9.13 -10.37 7.22
C THR A 93 -7.70 -9.92 7.53
N TYR A 94 -6.79 -10.87 7.78
CA TYR A 94 -5.41 -10.60 8.19
C TYR A 94 -4.38 -10.63 7.06
N LEU A 95 -4.77 -11.09 5.88
CA LEU A 95 -3.86 -11.35 4.76
C LEU A 95 -4.38 -10.67 3.50
N LEU A 96 -3.51 -9.98 2.78
CA LEU A 96 -3.85 -9.38 1.49
C LEU A 96 -2.75 -9.70 0.48
N ASP A 97 -3.14 -10.33 -0.62
CA ASP A 97 -2.28 -10.49 -1.78
C ASP A 97 -2.64 -9.44 -2.82
N ILE A 98 -1.66 -8.69 -3.30
CA ILE A 98 -1.79 -7.83 -4.47
C ILE A 98 -0.82 -8.27 -5.56
N VAL A 99 -1.23 -8.16 -6.82
CA VAL A 99 -0.40 -8.48 -7.99
C VAL A 99 -0.32 -7.26 -8.88
N ASP A 100 0.91 -6.90 -9.25
CA ASP A 100 1.16 -5.73 -10.09
C ASP A 100 1.17 -6.04 -11.59
N ASP A 101 1.30 -4.99 -12.39
CA ASP A 101 1.40 -5.02 -13.85
C ASP A 101 2.62 -5.77 -14.41
N ARG A 102 3.57 -6.14 -13.55
CA ARG A 102 4.74 -6.99 -13.88
C ARG A 102 4.60 -8.42 -13.37
N ASN A 103 3.40 -8.78 -12.91
CA ASN A 103 3.08 -10.09 -12.33
C ASN A 103 3.93 -10.42 -11.08
N ARG A 104 4.37 -9.39 -10.35
CA ARG A 104 4.98 -9.54 -9.02
C ARG A 104 3.85 -9.59 -7.99
N ARG A 105 3.95 -10.53 -7.05
CA ARG A 105 2.99 -10.66 -5.94
C ARG A 105 3.58 -10.03 -4.69
N TYR A 106 2.80 -9.18 -4.04
CA TYR A 106 3.09 -8.65 -2.73
C TYR A 106 2.13 -9.29 -1.73
N HIS A 107 2.71 -10.01 -0.77
CA HIS A 107 1.98 -10.63 0.32
C HIS A 107 2.06 -9.73 1.54
N ILE A 108 0.90 -9.32 2.06
CA ILE A 108 0.79 -8.39 3.17
C ILE A 108 0.11 -9.11 4.33
N GLU A 109 0.75 -9.08 5.49
CA GLU A 109 0.21 -9.69 6.71
C GLU A 109 0.07 -8.66 7.82
N LEU A 110 -1.06 -8.70 8.54
CA LEU A 110 -1.20 -7.96 9.78
C LEU A 110 -0.22 -8.46 10.83
N ILE A 111 0.34 -7.55 11.62
CA ILE A 111 1.16 -7.91 12.77
C ILE A 111 0.24 -8.45 13.86
N PHE A 112 0.53 -9.67 14.33
CA PHE A 112 -0.19 -10.26 15.47
C PHE A 112 0.63 -10.11 16.76
N PRO A 113 0.28 -9.21 17.69
CA PRO A 113 1.14 -8.92 18.84
C PRO A 113 1.48 -10.12 19.73
N ASP A 114 0.57 -11.08 19.85
CA ASP A 114 0.77 -12.28 20.68
C ASP A 114 1.68 -13.31 20.01
N GLN A 115 1.73 -13.35 18.68
CA GLN A 115 2.55 -14.27 17.89
C GLN A 115 3.88 -13.64 17.44
N GLU A 116 3.89 -12.33 17.22
CA GLU A 116 5.00 -11.53 16.70
C GLU A 116 5.34 -10.34 17.62
N PRO A 117 5.68 -10.59 18.91
CA PRO A 117 5.86 -9.53 19.90
C PRO A 117 6.98 -8.55 19.56
N ALA A 118 8.03 -9.02 18.87
CA ALA A 118 9.14 -8.17 18.42
C ALA A 118 8.69 -7.17 17.35
N LEU A 119 7.99 -7.63 16.31
CA LEU A 119 7.47 -6.76 15.25
C LEU A 119 6.41 -5.79 15.80
N ALA A 120 5.56 -6.26 16.72
CA ALA A 120 4.59 -5.39 17.37
C ALA A 120 5.26 -4.31 18.24
N SER A 121 6.39 -4.62 18.89
CA SER A 121 7.19 -3.65 19.63
C SER A 121 7.81 -2.60 18.70
N ASP A 122 8.41 -3.04 17.59
CA ASP A 122 9.00 -2.15 16.59
C ASP A 122 7.94 -1.23 15.95
N TRP A 123 6.77 -1.76 15.61
CA TRP A 123 5.63 -0.97 15.13
C TRP A 123 5.19 0.08 16.14
N LYS A 124 5.03 -0.30 17.42
CA LYS A 124 4.67 0.64 18.50
C LYS A 124 5.72 1.74 18.66
N ARG A 125 7.02 1.39 18.60
CA ARG A 125 8.12 2.37 18.68
C ARG A 125 8.05 3.35 17.51
N TRP A 126 7.86 2.84 16.30
CA TRP A 126 7.71 3.67 15.10
C TRP A 126 6.52 4.62 15.20
N ARG A 127 5.34 4.13 15.60
CA ARG A 127 4.15 4.96 15.78
C ARG A 127 4.37 6.07 16.81
N ARG A 128 5.05 5.77 17.92
CA ARG A 128 5.40 6.77 18.93
C ARG A 128 6.34 7.84 18.36
N TYR A 129 7.40 7.42 17.68
CA TYR A 129 8.34 8.34 17.02
C TYR A 129 7.63 9.30 16.05
N LYS A 130 6.68 8.80 15.24
CA LYS A 130 5.88 9.66 14.35
C LYS A 130 5.04 10.69 15.11
N VAL A 131 4.43 10.31 16.21
CA VAL A 131 3.62 11.23 17.04
C VAL A 131 4.50 12.30 17.67
N GLU A 132 5.68 11.94 18.16
CA GLU A 132 6.65 12.87 18.74
C GLU A 132 7.24 13.85 17.71
N ASN A 133 7.22 13.48 16.42
CA ASN A 133 7.78 14.26 15.30
C ASN A 133 6.71 14.66 14.27
N ARG A 134 5.48 14.89 14.73
CA ARG A 134 4.30 15.07 13.87
C ARG A 134 4.50 16.07 12.73
N ASP A 135 4.94 17.28 13.02
CA ASP A 135 5.09 18.35 12.01
C ASP A 135 6.15 18.01 10.95
N ARG A 136 7.18 17.22 11.32
CA ARG A 136 8.16 16.72 10.36
C ARG A 136 7.51 15.68 9.44
N PHE A 137 6.77 14.73 10.01
CA PHE A 137 6.10 13.69 9.25
C PHE A 137 4.98 14.22 8.34
N GLU A 138 4.22 15.23 8.78
CA GLU A 138 3.20 15.87 7.94
C GLU A 138 3.81 16.46 6.66
N ARG A 139 5.00 17.08 6.74
CA ARG A 139 5.72 17.58 5.56
C ARG A 139 6.25 16.47 4.68
N ILE A 140 6.91 15.47 5.27
CA ILE A 140 7.47 14.33 4.51
C ILE A 140 6.34 13.57 3.79
N ASP A 141 5.22 13.32 4.48
CA ASP A 141 4.06 12.64 3.89
C ASP A 141 3.45 13.43 2.73
N ALA A 142 3.36 14.76 2.85
CA ALA A 142 2.86 15.60 1.77
C ALA A 142 3.79 15.60 0.54
N GLU A 143 5.11 15.67 0.76
CA GLU A 143 6.11 15.62 -0.30
C GLU A 143 6.09 14.27 -1.04
N ILE A 144 6.10 13.16 -0.29
CA ILE A 144 6.01 11.81 -0.85
C ILE A 144 4.69 11.65 -1.61
N LEU A 145 3.56 12.03 -1.02
CA LEU A 145 2.26 11.88 -1.68
C LEU A 145 2.21 12.66 -3.00
N THR A 146 2.69 13.90 -3.00
CA THR A 146 2.72 14.76 -4.20
C THR A 146 3.53 14.10 -5.32
N GLU A 147 4.74 13.64 -5.00
CA GLU A 147 5.63 13.00 -5.97
C GLU A 147 5.02 11.71 -6.53
N HIS A 148 4.50 10.86 -5.66
CA HIS A 148 3.98 9.56 -6.05
C HIS A 148 2.65 9.67 -6.81
N VAL A 149 1.83 10.69 -6.54
CA VAL A 149 0.64 11.00 -7.36
C VAL A 149 1.06 11.38 -8.78
N ARG A 150 2.07 12.25 -8.95
CA ARG A 150 2.59 12.59 -10.27
C ARG A 150 3.08 11.35 -11.03
N ILE A 151 3.88 10.50 -10.38
CA ILE A 151 4.33 9.23 -10.95
C ILE A 151 3.14 8.38 -11.40
N ALA A 152 2.10 8.27 -10.56
CA ALA A 152 0.93 7.47 -10.89
C ALA A 152 0.12 8.07 -12.04
N GLU A 153 0.06 9.40 -12.21
CA GLU A 153 -0.64 10.06 -13.31
C GLU A 153 0.08 9.87 -14.66
N GLU A 154 1.41 9.85 -14.65
CA GLU A 154 2.27 9.65 -15.84
C GLU A 154 2.42 8.17 -16.24
N TRP A 155 1.98 7.24 -15.39
CA TRP A 155 2.12 5.80 -15.62
C TRP A 155 1.00 5.26 -16.52
N GLU A 156 1.37 4.77 -17.71
CA GLU A 156 0.46 4.13 -18.68
C GLU A 156 -0.05 2.74 -18.23
#